data_AF-A0A7C5AGH2-F1
#
_entry.id   AF-A0A7C5AGH2-F1
#
_cell.length_a   1.000
_cell.length_b   1.000
_cell.length_c   1.000
_cell.angle_alpha   90.00
_cell.angle_beta   90.00
_cell.angle_gamma   90.00
#
_symmetry.space_group_name_H-M   'P 1'
#
loop_
_entity.id
_entity.type
_entity.pdbx_description
1 polymer ?
#
loop_
_entity_poly.entity_id
_entity_poly.type
_entity_poly.pdbx_seq_one_letter_code
_entity_poly.pdbx_strand_id
1 'polypeptide(L)'
;MRNWSRRIENTSRSLLRSFGALFFAPGSVSGLLFLVAIAAVAPQAAWMAVTGALAANATAHLMGGAPKLIEDGIYGYNGVLAGLGSMAFLTLGEAGLEPVAGGTWSLVLALCSGALAGVVMSLWMKAGWAEKPGLPALTWPSLIGVWGFGALFSALGLVTLSADALFPPVVDVGLHGFEGVKGAFEFWLDQGLPYLPVALFLVLGFALETPRRLPAAVMAVILSVAAGGLFLGPRAPLLPSYTFYTAAPLAMALGWFFLVPSVGSLLVAVLSLAPALWVWHEAGLLLESWNMPLLTLPFAAVGLGFLAAMRLAPRSWRRFLPELVPLHRVGLPEAKRYGPGRKAGRRYWDQVAALARADLTGVPAKRIEDAVSQLAVSERVVALTGAGISTESGIPDYRSGIIDWQVYDPDALTYARFLADEGARRTYWRMSQDFYLLLREAQPARGHRALAALERMGKLQGIITQNVDRLHQKAGSSPDRVVEIHGHEYGVTCLNCGAKYSRDEIYRWILHGTDVPYCIHCEGGFLKPDSVAFGQPMPFEASRRALDLVDRCDLLLVAGTSLSVEPVSSLVARAAGRGARLILVNLEPTDFDAVADVVLHGTAGAVLDAIAKKLTELKLWVDV
;
A
#
# COMPACT_ATOMS: atom_id res chain seq x y z
N MET A 1 7.77 -33.69 -4.00
CA MET A 1 8.83 -32.96 -4.72
C MET A 1 8.46 -31.53 -5.09
N ARG A 2 7.32 -31.23 -5.74
CA ARG A 2 6.90 -29.85 -6.13
C ARG A 2 6.77 -28.84 -4.97
N ASN A 3 6.35 -29.28 -3.77
CA ASN A 3 6.27 -28.40 -2.59
C ASN A 3 7.65 -28.08 -1.98
N TRP A 4 8.62 -28.97 -2.15
CA TRP A 4 9.99 -28.78 -1.66
C TRP A 4 10.78 -27.82 -2.55
N SER A 5 10.67 -27.98 -3.88
CA SER A 5 11.32 -27.07 -4.84
C SER A 5 10.82 -25.63 -4.68
N ARG A 6 9.51 -25.43 -4.49
CA ARG A 6 8.92 -24.10 -4.29
C ARG A 6 9.36 -23.45 -2.96
N ARG A 7 9.53 -24.24 -1.90
CA ARG A 7 10.04 -23.72 -0.61
C ARG A 7 11.50 -23.30 -0.70
N ILE A 8 12.33 -24.12 -1.36
CA ILE A 8 13.75 -23.77 -1.59
C ILE A 8 13.83 -22.50 -2.43
N GLU A 9 13.08 -22.42 -3.52
CA GLU A 9 13.05 -21.24 -4.39
C GLU A 9 12.64 -19.96 -3.63
N ASN A 10 11.59 -20.02 -2.82
CA ASN A 10 11.15 -18.89 -2.00
C ASN A 10 12.20 -18.47 -0.97
N THR A 11 12.86 -19.43 -0.34
CA THR A 11 13.91 -19.18 0.67
C THR A 11 15.13 -18.53 0.01
N SER A 12 15.59 -19.04 -1.13
CA SER A 12 16.72 -18.48 -1.89
C SER A 12 16.41 -17.07 -2.39
N ARG A 13 15.19 -16.82 -2.87
CA ARG A 13 14.75 -15.47 -3.28
C ARG A 13 14.75 -14.50 -2.10
N SER A 14 14.17 -14.89 -0.96
CA SER A 14 14.15 -14.07 0.27
C SER A 14 15.57 -13.76 0.76
N LEU A 15 16.47 -14.76 0.75
CA LEU A 15 17.87 -14.58 1.11
C LEU A 15 18.54 -13.53 0.21
N LEU A 16 18.48 -13.69 -1.11
CA LEU A 16 19.10 -12.73 -2.03
C LEU A 16 18.51 -11.33 -1.86
N ARG A 17 17.18 -11.19 -1.72
CA ARG A 17 16.54 -9.90 -1.48
C ARG A 17 16.96 -9.24 -0.18
N SER A 18 17.33 -10.03 0.84
CA SER A 18 17.90 -9.55 2.10
C SER A 18 19.22 -8.81 1.87
N PHE A 19 20.07 -9.29 0.94
CA PHE A 19 21.27 -8.56 0.54
C PHE A 19 20.91 -7.28 -0.23
N GLY A 20 19.99 -7.35 -1.20
CA GLY A 20 19.57 -6.19 -1.96
C GLY A 20 18.99 -5.05 -1.09
N ALA A 21 18.25 -5.42 -0.05
CA ALA A 21 17.64 -4.49 0.89
C ALA A 21 18.64 -3.64 1.70
N LEU A 22 19.92 -4.07 1.83
CA LEU A 22 20.99 -3.29 2.48
C LEU A 22 21.11 -1.87 1.91
N PHE A 23 20.97 -1.76 0.59
CA PHE A 23 21.09 -0.49 -0.15
C PHE A 23 19.76 -0.12 -0.81
N PHE A 24 18.64 -0.45 -0.15
CA PHE A 24 17.30 -0.07 -0.62
C PHE A 24 16.94 -0.58 -2.02
N ALA A 25 17.57 -1.68 -2.45
CA ALA A 25 17.41 -2.30 -3.76
C ALA A 25 17.04 -3.80 -3.59
N PRO A 26 15.85 -4.14 -3.03
CA PRO A 26 15.48 -5.49 -2.58
C PRO A 26 15.18 -6.48 -3.73
N GLY A 27 15.92 -6.42 -4.83
CA GLY A 27 15.91 -7.36 -5.94
C GLY A 27 16.81 -8.57 -5.66
N SER A 28 16.47 -9.71 -6.27
CA SER A 28 17.30 -10.92 -6.14
C SER A 28 18.59 -10.82 -6.97
N VAL A 29 18.58 -10.06 -8.08
CA VAL A 29 19.77 -9.84 -8.92
C VAL A 29 20.72 -8.85 -8.25
N SER A 30 20.23 -7.71 -7.77
CA SER A 30 21.02 -6.76 -6.99
C SER A 30 21.61 -7.43 -5.74
N GLY A 31 20.80 -8.22 -5.03
CA GLY A 31 21.25 -9.01 -3.89
C GLY A 31 22.35 -10.01 -4.21
N LEU A 32 22.26 -10.73 -5.33
CA LEU A 32 23.31 -11.64 -5.77
C LEU A 32 24.62 -10.88 -6.07
N LEU A 33 24.54 -9.75 -6.76
CA LEU A 33 25.71 -8.92 -7.06
C LEU A 33 26.36 -8.40 -5.77
N PHE A 34 25.58 -8.02 -4.76
CA PHE A 34 26.11 -7.57 -3.48
C PHE A 34 26.76 -8.72 -2.70
N LEU A 35 26.16 -9.92 -2.71
CA LEU A 35 26.76 -11.11 -2.11
C LEU A 35 28.09 -11.47 -2.79
N VAL A 36 28.15 -11.44 -4.13
CA VAL A 36 29.38 -11.67 -4.90
C VAL A 36 30.42 -10.60 -4.57
N ALA A 37 30.03 -9.33 -4.44
CA ALA A 37 30.92 -8.25 -4.06
C ALA A 37 31.56 -8.49 -2.68
N ILE A 38 30.75 -8.87 -1.68
CA ILE A 38 31.25 -9.21 -0.35
C ILE A 38 32.19 -10.42 -0.41
N ALA A 39 31.79 -11.49 -1.11
CA ALA A 39 32.56 -12.72 -1.22
C ALA A 39 33.90 -12.53 -1.95
N ALA A 40 33.97 -11.61 -2.91
CA ALA A 40 35.19 -11.32 -3.67
C ALA A 40 36.29 -10.70 -2.81
N VAL A 41 35.91 -9.93 -1.77
CA VAL A 41 36.86 -9.29 -0.85
C VAL A 41 37.06 -10.10 0.42
N ALA A 42 35.99 -10.64 0.99
CA ALA A 42 36.03 -11.39 2.24
C ALA A 42 35.05 -12.57 2.18
N PRO A 43 35.49 -13.74 1.68
CA PRO A 43 34.65 -14.95 1.61
C PRO A 43 34.05 -15.35 2.95
N GLN A 44 34.79 -15.15 4.04
CA GLN A 44 34.33 -15.43 5.40
C GLN A 44 33.18 -14.48 5.81
N ALA A 45 33.26 -13.20 5.44
CA ALA A 45 32.21 -12.22 5.72
C ALA A 45 30.91 -12.54 4.96
N ALA A 46 31.01 -13.10 3.75
CA ALA A 46 29.85 -13.58 3.01
C ALA A 46 29.13 -14.72 3.76
N TRP A 47 29.86 -15.66 4.38
CA TRP A 47 29.26 -16.72 5.20
C TRP A 47 28.57 -16.17 6.46
N MET A 48 29.15 -15.15 7.10
CA MET A 48 28.54 -14.52 8.27
C MET A 48 27.27 -13.74 7.90
N ALA A 49 27.33 -13.00 6.80
CA ALA A 49 26.17 -12.29 6.24
C ALA A 49 25.02 -13.25 5.91
N VAL A 50 25.30 -14.36 5.22
CA VAL A 50 24.29 -15.38 4.89
C VAL A 50 23.70 -16.00 6.15
N THR A 51 24.55 -16.38 7.11
CA THR A 51 24.12 -16.99 8.38
C THR A 51 23.20 -16.07 9.16
N GLY A 52 23.58 -14.79 9.32
CA GLY A 52 22.77 -13.81 10.02
C GLY A 52 21.44 -13.54 9.31
N ALA A 53 21.42 -13.48 7.97
CA ALA A 53 20.20 -13.30 7.19
C ALA A 53 19.21 -14.46 7.35
N LEU A 54 19.71 -15.70 7.27
CA LEU A 54 18.90 -16.91 7.47
C LEU A 54 18.33 -16.96 8.89
N ALA A 55 19.14 -16.61 9.90
CA ALA A 55 18.71 -16.54 11.29
C ALA A 55 17.56 -15.54 11.48
N ALA A 56 17.74 -14.31 10.97
CA ALA A 56 16.72 -13.26 11.08
C ALA A 56 15.40 -13.64 10.39
N ASN A 57 15.47 -14.24 9.19
CA ASN A 57 14.28 -14.70 8.47
C ASN A 57 13.58 -15.87 9.18
N ALA A 58 14.35 -16.83 9.72
CA ALA A 58 13.79 -17.94 10.50
C ALA A 58 13.09 -17.43 11.77
N THR A 59 13.72 -16.52 12.50
CA THR A 59 13.11 -15.87 13.68
C THR A 59 11.83 -15.11 13.30
N ALA A 60 11.83 -14.38 12.18
CA ALA A 60 10.64 -13.68 11.72
C ALA A 60 9.47 -14.65 11.46
N HIS A 61 9.74 -15.81 10.85
CA HIS A 61 8.72 -16.85 10.68
C HIS A 61 8.19 -17.38 12.02
N LEU A 62 9.08 -17.66 12.98
CA LEU A 62 8.69 -18.15 14.31
C LEU A 62 7.86 -17.13 15.10
N MET A 63 8.11 -15.84 14.89
CA MET A 63 7.38 -14.75 15.56
C MET A 63 6.09 -14.31 14.83
N GLY A 64 5.69 -15.04 13.79
CA GLY A 64 4.49 -14.72 12.99
C GLY A 64 4.63 -13.44 12.18
N GLY A 65 5.84 -13.14 11.69
CA GLY A 65 6.09 -12.01 10.79
C GLY A 65 5.33 -12.13 9.48
N ALA A 66 4.93 -10.98 8.90
CA ALA A 66 4.16 -10.96 7.67
C ALA A 66 4.93 -11.65 6.51
N PRO A 67 4.36 -12.68 5.85
CA PRO A 67 5.08 -13.49 4.85
C PRO A 67 5.68 -12.63 3.73
N LYS A 68 4.94 -11.62 3.27
CA LYS A 68 5.39 -10.73 2.20
C LYS A 68 6.64 -9.92 2.57
N LEU A 69 6.74 -9.45 3.81
CA LEU A 69 7.91 -8.69 4.27
C LEU A 69 9.15 -9.58 4.42
N ILE A 70 8.96 -10.85 4.79
CA ILE A 70 10.04 -11.85 4.82
C ILE A 70 10.50 -12.16 3.39
N GLU A 71 9.56 -12.39 2.47
CA GLU A 71 9.83 -12.60 1.05
C GLU A 71 10.53 -11.41 0.39
N ASP A 72 10.25 -10.19 0.83
CA ASP A 72 10.88 -8.96 0.32
C ASP A 72 12.22 -8.63 1.02
N GLY A 73 12.70 -9.51 1.92
CA GLY A 73 14.00 -9.39 2.57
C GLY A 73 14.09 -8.35 3.69
N ILE A 74 12.95 -7.82 4.15
CA ILE A 74 12.87 -6.74 5.15
C ILE A 74 13.32 -7.19 6.53
N TYR A 75 13.17 -8.47 6.87
CA TYR A 75 13.71 -9.04 8.10
C TYR A 75 15.18 -9.42 7.94
N GLY A 76 15.54 -10.05 6.82
CA GLY A 76 16.86 -10.63 6.62
C GLY A 76 18.00 -9.62 6.47
N TYR A 77 17.78 -8.40 5.96
CA TYR A 77 18.90 -7.44 5.75
C TYR A 77 19.55 -6.99 7.06
N ASN A 78 18.75 -6.84 8.13
CA ASN A 78 19.29 -6.57 9.46
C ASN A 78 20.10 -7.77 9.98
N GLY A 79 19.70 -8.99 9.60
CA GLY A 79 20.50 -10.20 9.83
C GLY A 79 21.83 -10.19 9.08
N VAL A 80 21.85 -9.73 7.82
CA VAL A 80 23.09 -9.56 7.05
C VAL A 80 24.05 -8.61 7.77
N LEU A 81 23.58 -7.43 8.18
CA LEU A 81 24.39 -6.44 8.90
C LEU A 81 24.86 -6.96 10.26
N ALA A 82 24.00 -7.67 10.99
CA ALA A 82 24.36 -8.26 12.27
C ALA A 82 25.45 -9.32 12.13
N GLY A 83 25.39 -10.16 11.09
CA GLY A 83 26.42 -11.14 10.77
C GLY A 83 27.77 -10.48 10.43
N LEU A 84 27.75 -9.47 9.55
CA LEU A 84 28.95 -8.70 9.19
C LEU A 84 29.55 -7.98 10.40
N GLY A 85 28.71 -7.32 11.20
CA GLY A 85 29.15 -6.61 12.41
C GLY A 85 29.73 -7.56 13.48
N SER A 86 29.16 -8.76 13.63
CA SER A 86 29.68 -9.76 14.56
C SER A 86 31.10 -10.20 14.18
N MET A 87 31.34 -10.47 12.89
CA MET A 87 32.68 -10.84 12.41
C MET A 87 33.69 -9.70 12.58
N ALA A 88 33.24 -8.47 12.35
CA ALA A 88 34.09 -7.30 12.31
C ALA A 88 34.57 -6.85 13.69
N PHE A 89 33.73 -7.01 14.72
CA PHE A 89 33.91 -6.33 16.00
C PHE A 89 33.88 -7.25 17.22
N LEU A 90 33.60 -8.54 17.05
CA LEU A 90 33.63 -9.52 18.15
C LEU A 90 34.80 -10.48 17.95
N THR A 91 35.84 -10.34 18.76
CA THR A 91 37.00 -11.23 18.79
C THR A 91 36.89 -12.22 19.94
N LEU A 92 37.32 -13.47 19.77
CA LEU A 92 37.25 -14.47 20.84
C LEU A 92 38.22 -14.13 21.97
N GLY A 93 37.77 -14.26 23.23
CA GLY A 93 38.57 -13.97 24.42
C GLY A 93 39.58 -15.07 24.79
N GLU A 94 40.55 -14.75 25.65
CA GLU A 94 41.62 -15.66 26.11
C GLU A 94 41.12 -16.81 27.01
N ALA A 95 39.92 -16.71 27.60
CA ALA A 95 39.44 -17.59 28.68
C ALA A 95 38.74 -18.90 28.23
N GLY A 96 38.83 -19.30 26.95
CA GLY A 96 38.44 -20.66 26.55
C GLY A 96 37.63 -20.71 25.27
N LEU A 97 38.28 -21.19 24.21
CA LEU A 97 38.19 -22.56 23.71
C LEU A 97 39.44 -22.75 22.86
N GLU A 98 40.07 -23.93 22.88
CA GLU A 98 41.16 -24.21 21.93
C GLU A 98 40.70 -23.86 20.50
N PRO A 99 41.61 -23.41 19.62
CA PRO A 99 41.29 -23.00 18.25
C PRO A 99 40.90 -24.21 17.41
N VAL A 100 39.75 -24.83 17.70
CA VAL A 100 39.05 -25.71 16.77
C VAL A 100 38.44 -24.80 15.71
N ALA A 101 39.31 -24.38 14.79
CA ALA A 101 39.06 -23.60 13.59
C ALA A 101 38.21 -22.33 13.85
N GLY A 102 38.87 -21.17 13.93
CA GLY A 102 38.26 -19.83 14.16
C GLY A 102 37.11 -19.39 13.23
N GLY A 103 36.62 -20.25 12.34
CA GLY A 103 35.38 -20.07 11.59
C GLY A 103 34.10 -20.53 12.30
N THR A 104 34.16 -21.49 13.23
CA THR A 104 32.94 -22.09 13.85
C THR A 104 32.26 -21.15 14.83
N TRP A 105 33.02 -20.50 15.71
CA TRP A 105 32.47 -19.54 16.68
C TRP A 105 31.95 -18.26 16.07
N SER A 106 32.61 -17.75 15.02
CA SER A 106 32.14 -16.60 14.26
C SER A 106 30.76 -16.84 13.64
N LEU A 107 30.49 -18.07 13.17
CA LEU A 107 29.16 -18.46 12.67
C LEU A 107 28.12 -18.48 13.79
N VAL A 108 28.47 -18.94 14.99
CA VAL A 108 27.57 -18.92 16.16
C VAL A 108 27.22 -17.49 16.54
N LEU A 109 28.21 -16.60 16.59
CA LEU A 109 27.97 -15.18 16.88
C LEU A 109 27.09 -14.53 15.80
N ALA A 110 27.35 -14.79 14.52
CA ALA A 110 26.52 -14.29 13.43
C ALA A 110 25.07 -14.84 13.49
N LEU A 111 24.90 -16.12 13.83
CA LEU A 111 23.59 -16.75 14.02
C LEU A 111 22.83 -16.07 15.17
N CYS A 112 23.47 -15.91 16.32
CA CYS A 112 22.90 -15.27 17.51
C CYS A 112 22.50 -13.82 17.23
N SER A 113 23.44 -12.99 16.75
CA SER A 113 23.18 -11.59 16.42
C SER A 113 22.10 -11.42 15.36
N GLY A 114 22.08 -12.29 14.33
CA GLY A 114 21.04 -12.30 13.31
C GLY A 114 19.67 -12.68 13.87
N ALA A 115 19.60 -13.70 14.74
CA ALA A 115 18.36 -14.10 15.40
C ALA A 115 17.81 -12.98 16.29
N LEU A 116 18.64 -12.32 17.09
CA LEU A 116 18.23 -11.18 17.92
C LEU A 116 17.78 -9.99 17.06
N ALA A 117 18.47 -9.70 15.96
CA ALA A 117 18.00 -8.69 15.00
C ALA A 117 16.61 -9.04 14.44
N GLY A 118 16.34 -10.32 14.16
CA GLY A 118 15.01 -10.81 13.78
C GLY A 118 13.96 -10.60 14.88
N VAL A 119 14.31 -10.83 16.15
CA VAL A 119 13.43 -10.56 17.30
C VAL A 119 13.10 -9.08 17.41
N VAL A 120 14.14 -8.24 17.42
CA VAL A 120 14.00 -6.79 17.55
C VAL A 120 13.17 -6.23 16.41
N MET A 121 13.41 -6.66 15.16
CA MET A 121 12.60 -6.25 14.02
C MET A 121 11.13 -6.66 14.17
N SER A 122 10.86 -7.89 14.63
CA SER A 122 9.50 -8.39 14.83
C SER A 122 8.76 -7.63 15.94
N LEU A 123 9.45 -7.28 17.02
CA LEU A 123 8.89 -6.46 18.09
C LEU A 123 8.66 -5.01 17.64
N TRP A 124 9.61 -4.43 16.91
CA TRP A 124 9.50 -3.07 16.37
C TRP A 124 8.28 -2.92 15.47
N MET A 125 8.07 -3.88 14.57
CA MET A 125 6.94 -3.85 13.63
C MET A 125 5.57 -3.97 14.31
N LYS A 126 5.51 -4.51 15.54
CA LYS A 126 4.30 -4.63 16.36
C LYS A 126 4.18 -3.53 17.43
N ALA A 127 5.22 -2.72 17.60
CA ALA A 127 5.25 -1.72 18.65
C ALA A 127 4.38 -0.53 18.24
N GLY A 128 3.34 -0.21 19.03
CA GLY A 128 2.38 0.84 18.68
C GLY A 128 2.98 2.22 18.43
N TRP A 129 4.13 2.55 19.04
CA TRP A 129 4.83 3.81 18.81
C TRP A 129 5.54 3.87 17.45
N ALA A 130 5.88 2.72 16.84
CA ALA A 130 6.46 2.63 15.51
C ALA A 130 5.37 2.32 14.46
N GLU A 131 4.48 1.39 14.75
CA GLU A 131 3.42 0.95 13.83
C GLU A 131 2.42 2.06 13.49
N LYS A 132 1.86 2.73 14.51
CA LYS A 132 0.82 3.77 14.32
C LYS A 132 1.29 4.93 13.42
N PRO A 133 2.47 5.54 13.66
CA PRO A 133 3.00 6.55 12.73
C PRO A 133 3.63 5.95 11.47
N GLY A 134 3.89 4.65 11.43
CA GLY A 134 4.59 3.97 10.35
C GLY A 134 6.08 4.32 10.30
N LEU A 135 6.81 4.13 11.39
CA LEU A 135 8.25 4.36 11.47
C LEU A 135 9.05 3.10 11.12
N PRO A 136 9.96 3.15 10.13
CA PRO A 136 10.78 2.00 9.79
C PRO A 136 11.83 1.76 10.88
N ALA A 137 12.20 0.50 11.09
CA ALA A 137 13.27 0.15 12.03
C ALA A 137 14.66 0.57 11.55
N LEU A 138 14.84 0.79 10.24
CA LEU A 138 16.15 0.98 9.62
C LEU A 138 17.11 -0.11 10.13
N THR A 139 18.33 0.25 10.52
CA THR A 139 19.33 -0.70 11.00
C THR A 139 19.37 -0.88 12.51
N TRP A 140 18.42 -0.31 13.28
CA TRP A 140 18.33 -0.52 14.73
C TRP A 140 18.34 -1.99 15.15
N PRO A 141 17.63 -2.91 14.46
CA PRO A 141 17.68 -4.32 14.82
C PRO A 141 19.09 -4.93 14.72
N SER A 142 19.86 -4.58 13.69
CA SER A 142 21.25 -5.03 13.57
C SER A 142 22.19 -4.44 14.64
N LEU A 143 22.01 -3.16 15.00
CA LEU A 143 22.78 -2.49 16.06
C LEU A 143 22.56 -3.19 17.40
N ILE A 144 21.30 -3.40 17.77
CA ILE A 144 20.92 -4.09 19.01
C ILE A 144 21.38 -5.55 18.98
N GLY A 145 21.32 -6.20 17.81
CA GLY A 145 21.84 -7.54 17.61
C GLY A 145 23.33 -7.65 17.99
N VAL A 146 24.17 -6.78 17.43
CA VAL A 146 25.62 -6.80 17.64
C VAL A 146 26.01 -6.29 19.03
N TRP A 147 25.47 -5.16 19.48
CA TRP A 147 25.76 -4.62 20.81
C TRP A 147 25.24 -5.51 21.93
N GLY A 148 24.02 -6.03 21.80
CA GLY A 148 23.40 -6.86 22.83
C GLY A 148 24.19 -8.13 23.08
N PHE A 149 24.56 -8.86 22.01
CA PHE A 149 25.38 -10.05 22.15
C PHE A 149 26.84 -9.75 22.45
N GLY A 150 27.42 -8.71 21.86
CA GLY A 150 28.78 -8.29 22.18
C GLY A 150 28.96 -7.98 23.66
N ALA A 151 28.06 -7.16 24.23
CA ALA A 151 28.12 -6.79 25.64
C ALA A 151 27.90 -8.00 26.57
N LEU A 152 26.92 -8.86 26.24
CA LEU A 152 26.64 -10.08 27.00
C LEU A 152 27.84 -11.04 27.00
N PHE A 153 28.38 -11.36 25.83
CA PHE A 153 29.47 -12.33 25.72
C PHE A 153 30.80 -11.76 26.24
N SER A 154 30.97 -10.44 26.17
CA SER A 154 32.11 -9.77 26.79
C SER A 154 32.03 -9.81 28.31
N ALA A 155 30.85 -9.59 28.91
CA ALA A 155 30.65 -9.79 30.34
C ALA A 155 30.89 -11.25 30.80
N LEU A 156 30.71 -12.22 29.90
CA LEU A 156 31.01 -13.64 30.13
C LEU A 156 32.48 -14.02 29.84
N GLY A 157 33.32 -13.08 29.40
CA GLY A 157 34.72 -13.34 29.03
C GLY A 157 34.92 -14.18 27.76
N LEU A 158 33.86 -14.39 26.98
CA LEU A 158 33.87 -15.22 25.77
C LEU A 158 34.35 -14.45 24.53
N VAL A 159 34.06 -13.15 24.48
CA VAL A 159 34.49 -12.27 23.39
C VAL A 159 35.03 -10.96 23.95
N THR A 160 35.92 -10.33 23.22
CA THR A 160 36.24 -8.91 23.36
C THR A 160 35.51 -8.15 22.26
N LEU A 161 34.80 -7.10 22.66
CA LEU A 161 34.34 -6.09 21.72
C LEU A 161 35.53 -5.23 21.33
N SER A 162 35.63 -4.89 20.05
CA SER A 162 36.60 -3.93 19.56
C SER A 162 35.86 -2.70 19.05
N ALA A 163 36.30 -1.51 19.45
CA ALA A 163 35.94 -0.27 18.76
C ALA A 163 36.57 -0.21 17.35
N ASP A 164 37.70 -0.92 17.14
CA ASP A 164 38.40 -0.97 15.86
C ASP A 164 37.67 -1.87 14.86
N ALA A 165 37.37 -1.29 13.70
CA ALA A 165 36.73 -1.96 12.58
C ALA A 165 37.76 -2.70 11.70
N LEU A 166 37.23 -3.52 10.78
CA LEU A 166 37.86 -4.13 9.60
C LEU A 166 38.77 -3.21 8.75
N PHE A 167 38.88 -1.93 9.08
CA PHE A 167 39.95 -1.03 8.68
C PHE A 167 40.46 -0.32 9.94
N PRO A 168 41.76 -0.40 10.27
CA PRO A 168 42.31 0.36 11.39
C PRO A 168 42.02 1.86 11.20
N PRO A 169 42.02 2.68 12.26
CA PRO A 169 42.03 4.13 12.11
C PRO A 169 43.20 4.47 11.20
N VAL A 170 42.91 4.86 9.95
CA VAL A 170 43.92 5.33 9.03
C VAL A 170 44.33 6.70 9.54
N VAL A 171 45.39 6.68 10.36
CA VAL A 171 46.19 7.81 10.84
C VAL A 171 45.63 8.51 12.08
N ASP A 172 46.44 8.47 13.14
CA ASP A 172 46.45 9.42 14.26
C ASP A 172 46.32 10.85 13.71
N VAL A 173 45.29 11.58 14.13
CA VAL A 173 44.82 12.82 13.50
C VAL A 173 45.75 13.98 13.83
N GLY A 174 46.98 13.92 13.34
CA GLY A 174 47.91 15.04 13.24
C GLY A 174 47.46 15.98 12.12
N LEU A 175 46.94 17.15 12.49
CA LEU A 175 46.59 18.25 11.59
C LEU A 175 47.83 18.78 10.85
N HIS A 176 48.16 18.21 9.68
CA HIS A 176 49.17 18.76 8.77
C HIS A 176 48.57 19.02 7.38
N GLY A 177 48.64 20.29 6.95
CA GLY A 177 48.02 20.83 5.73
C GLY A 177 48.66 20.37 4.42
N PHE A 178 47.97 20.67 3.30
CA PHE A 178 48.30 20.58 1.85
C PHE A 178 49.12 19.41 1.26
N GLU A 179 49.92 18.65 2.00
CA GLU A 179 50.56 17.39 1.55
C GLU A 179 49.57 16.20 1.46
N GLY A 180 48.35 16.38 1.96
CA GLY A 180 47.33 15.33 2.06
C GLY A 180 46.71 14.84 0.75
N VAL A 181 46.73 15.61 -0.34
CA VAL A 181 46.11 15.18 -1.62
C VAL A 181 46.95 14.10 -2.31
N LYS A 182 48.28 14.18 -2.22
CA LYS A 182 49.19 13.19 -2.77
C LYS A 182 49.13 11.87 -1.99
N GLY A 183 49.14 11.95 -0.66
CA GLY A 183 48.94 10.78 0.22
C GLY A 183 47.55 10.14 0.12
N ALA A 184 46.50 10.95 -0.10
CA ALA A 184 45.15 10.46 -0.40
C ALA A 184 45.08 9.69 -1.73
N PHE A 185 45.78 10.18 -2.76
CA PHE A 185 45.84 9.53 -4.07
C PHE A 185 46.65 8.23 -4.02
N GLU A 186 47.83 8.24 -3.38
CA GLU A 186 48.66 7.04 -3.16
C GLU A 186 47.93 6.00 -2.28
N PHE A 187 47.19 6.43 -1.25
CA PHE A 187 46.30 5.56 -0.47
C PHE A 187 45.17 4.95 -1.31
N TRP A 188 44.55 5.73 -2.19
CA TRP A 188 43.50 5.21 -3.06
C TRP A 188 44.07 4.17 -4.04
N LEU A 189 45.32 4.37 -4.49
CA LEU A 189 46.02 3.41 -5.34
C LEU A 189 46.41 2.11 -4.59
N ASP A 190 46.80 2.20 -3.32
CA ASP A 190 47.28 1.04 -2.55
C ASP A 190 46.13 0.28 -1.85
N GLN A 191 45.20 1.02 -1.24
CA GLN A 191 44.14 0.49 -0.39
C GLN A 191 42.74 0.58 -1.02
N GLY A 192 42.51 1.48 -1.99
CA GLY A 192 41.20 1.67 -2.63
C GLY A 192 40.96 0.80 -3.87
N LEU A 193 42.00 0.62 -4.70
CA LEU A 193 41.99 -0.18 -5.93
C LEU A 193 41.46 -1.63 -5.74
N PRO A 194 41.82 -2.35 -4.65
CA PRO A 194 41.27 -3.69 -4.37
C PRO A 194 39.74 -3.72 -4.14
N TYR A 195 39.13 -2.60 -3.75
CA TYR A 195 37.68 -2.49 -3.52
C TYR A 195 36.91 -1.93 -4.72
N LEU A 196 37.61 -1.55 -5.79
CA LEU A 196 36.98 -1.03 -7.01
C LEU A 196 36.00 -2.05 -7.65
N PRO A 197 36.30 -3.36 -7.72
CA PRO A 197 35.32 -4.35 -8.19
C PRO A 197 34.07 -4.41 -7.30
N VAL A 198 34.24 -4.26 -5.98
CA VAL A 198 33.11 -4.24 -5.03
C VAL A 198 32.25 -3.01 -5.23
N ALA A 199 32.86 -1.83 -5.34
CA ALA A 199 32.14 -0.60 -5.65
C ALA A 199 31.39 -0.71 -6.98
N LEU A 200 32.01 -1.33 -8.00
CA LEU A 200 31.37 -1.57 -9.30
C LEU A 200 30.17 -2.52 -9.19
N PHE A 201 30.28 -3.63 -8.47
CA PHE A 201 29.16 -4.56 -8.25
C PHE A 201 28.03 -3.94 -7.43
N LEU A 202 28.35 -3.12 -6.43
CA LEU A 202 27.38 -2.36 -5.65
C LEU A 202 26.64 -1.33 -6.53
N VAL A 203 27.39 -0.55 -7.31
CA VAL A 203 26.80 0.42 -8.25
C VAL A 203 25.98 -0.29 -9.33
N LEU A 204 26.47 -1.40 -9.89
CA LEU A 204 25.75 -2.18 -10.91
C LEU A 204 24.47 -2.78 -10.34
N GLY A 205 24.51 -3.42 -9.16
CA GLY A 205 23.33 -3.97 -8.51
C GLY A 205 22.30 -2.90 -8.19
N PHE A 206 22.75 -1.73 -7.73
CA PHE A 206 21.88 -0.58 -7.49
C PHE A 206 21.28 -0.01 -8.80
N ALA A 207 22.10 0.14 -9.84
CA ALA A 207 21.71 0.68 -11.13
C ALA A 207 20.75 -0.24 -11.90
N LEU A 208 20.91 -1.56 -11.79
CA LEU A 208 19.99 -2.54 -12.38
C LEU A 208 18.60 -2.47 -11.74
N GLU A 209 18.53 -2.23 -10.43
CA GLU A 209 17.28 -2.25 -9.70
C GLU A 209 16.58 -0.87 -9.70
N THR A 210 17.36 0.22 -9.65
CA THR A 210 16.84 1.60 -9.49
C THR A 210 17.63 2.64 -10.32
N PRO A 211 17.69 2.52 -11.66
CA PRO A 211 18.55 3.35 -12.52
C PRO A 211 18.24 4.85 -12.42
N ARG A 212 16.98 5.22 -12.15
CA ARG A 212 16.56 6.62 -12.03
C ARG A 212 17.01 7.28 -10.72
N ARG A 213 17.40 6.49 -9.71
CA ARG A 213 17.93 7.00 -8.44
C ARG A 213 19.44 7.13 -8.42
N LEU A 214 20.14 6.54 -9.41
CA LEU A 214 21.59 6.59 -9.50
C LEU A 214 22.14 8.03 -9.42
N PRO A 215 21.56 9.05 -10.09
CA PRO A 215 22.06 10.42 -9.96
C PRO A 215 21.94 10.99 -8.54
N ALA A 216 20.86 10.69 -7.81
CA ALA A 216 20.68 11.16 -6.43
C ALA A 216 21.62 10.44 -5.46
N ALA A 217 21.83 9.14 -5.63
CA ALA A 217 22.80 8.37 -4.85
C ALA A 217 24.25 8.86 -5.10
N VAL A 218 24.60 9.15 -6.35
CA VAL A 218 25.91 9.72 -6.70
C VAL A 218 26.07 11.13 -6.14
N MET A 219 25.06 12.00 -6.31
CA MET A 219 25.06 13.35 -5.75
C MET A 219 25.21 13.33 -4.24
N ALA A 220 24.52 12.41 -3.57
CA ALA A 220 24.63 12.23 -2.13
C ALA A 220 26.05 11.87 -1.68
N VAL A 221 26.70 10.92 -2.35
CA VAL A 221 28.10 10.55 -2.07
C VAL A 221 29.00 11.78 -2.26
N ILE A 222 28.84 12.51 -3.36
CA ILE A 222 29.62 13.72 -3.65
C ILE A 222 29.41 14.78 -2.56
N LEU A 223 28.17 15.06 -2.16
CA LEU A 223 27.87 16.04 -1.12
C LEU A 223 28.36 15.60 0.26
N SER A 224 28.38 14.28 0.52
CA SER A 224 28.92 13.72 1.75
C SER A 224 30.44 13.86 1.83
N VAL A 225 31.13 13.57 0.72
CA VAL A 225 32.57 13.78 0.53
C VAL A 225 32.89 15.27 0.72
N ALA A 226 32.13 16.17 0.08
CA ALA A 226 32.32 17.61 0.23
C ALA A 226 32.09 18.11 1.67
N ALA A 227 31.04 17.62 2.34
CA ALA A 227 30.75 17.97 3.73
C ALA A 227 31.84 17.46 4.68
N GLY A 228 32.28 16.21 4.54
CA GLY A 228 33.40 15.66 5.32
C GLY A 228 34.66 16.50 5.13
N GLY A 229 34.98 16.86 3.89
CA GLY A 229 36.12 17.72 3.55
C GLY A 229 36.08 19.10 4.21
N LEU A 230 34.90 19.71 4.28
CA LEU A 230 34.70 21.03 4.87
C LEU A 230 34.82 21.04 6.40
N PHE A 231 34.26 20.03 7.07
CA PHE A 231 34.14 20.01 8.53
C PHE A 231 35.30 19.31 9.23
N LEU A 232 35.89 18.29 8.61
CA LEU A 232 36.94 17.45 9.20
C LEU A 232 38.27 17.54 8.43
N GLY A 233 38.36 18.41 7.43
CA GLY A 233 39.55 18.64 6.61
C GLY A 233 39.68 17.68 5.41
N PRO A 234 40.69 17.88 4.54
CA PRO A 234 40.75 17.28 3.21
C PRO A 234 40.88 15.75 3.15
N ARG A 235 41.17 15.07 4.27
CA ARG A 235 41.28 13.60 4.35
C ARG A 235 40.00 12.89 4.80
N ALA A 236 39.11 13.60 5.49
CA ALA A 236 37.83 13.05 5.95
C ALA A 236 36.87 12.52 4.88
N PRO A 237 36.87 13.00 3.62
CA PRO A 237 36.04 12.42 2.57
C PRO A 237 36.36 10.93 2.28
N LEU A 238 37.51 10.43 2.75
CA LEU A 238 37.98 9.07 2.55
C LEU A 238 37.65 8.12 3.72
N LEU A 239 37.01 8.60 4.79
CA LEU A 239 36.65 7.76 5.94
C LEU A 239 35.48 6.83 5.57
N PRO A 240 35.69 5.51 5.42
CA PRO A 240 34.64 4.62 4.93
C PRO A 240 33.44 4.55 5.88
N SER A 241 33.68 4.72 7.18
CA SER A 241 32.65 4.65 8.22
C SER A 241 31.61 5.77 8.15
N TYR A 242 32.03 6.96 7.74
CA TYR A 242 31.12 8.07 7.50
C TYR A 242 30.50 7.98 6.09
N THR A 243 31.32 7.83 5.05
CA THR A 243 30.85 7.93 3.67
C THR A 243 29.93 6.77 3.27
N PHE A 244 30.31 5.52 3.56
CA PHE A 244 29.58 4.34 3.07
C PHE A 244 28.53 3.81 4.05
N TYR A 245 28.76 3.88 5.37
CA TYR A 245 27.81 3.33 6.35
C TYR A 245 26.81 4.36 6.87
N THR A 246 27.13 5.64 6.76
CA THR A 246 26.29 6.72 7.29
C THR A 246 25.66 7.55 6.18
N ALA A 247 26.48 8.27 5.43
CA ALA A 247 26.01 9.37 4.60
C ALA A 247 25.31 8.88 3.33
N ALA A 248 25.89 7.90 2.62
CA ALA A 248 25.28 7.32 1.43
C ALA A 248 23.92 6.62 1.73
N PRO A 249 23.79 5.72 2.73
CA PRO A 249 22.51 5.12 3.06
C PRO A 249 21.47 6.14 3.52
N LEU A 250 21.87 7.16 4.29
CA LEU A 250 20.95 8.20 4.76
C LEU A 250 20.36 9.01 3.60
N ALA A 251 21.22 9.41 2.69
CA ALA A 251 20.80 10.15 1.52
C ALA A 251 20.00 9.30 0.53
N MET A 252 20.24 7.99 0.44
CA MET A 252 19.38 7.08 -0.32
C MET A 252 18.00 6.91 0.34
N ALA A 253 17.96 6.79 1.68
CA ALA A 253 16.74 6.66 2.46
C ALA A 253 15.82 7.88 2.32
N LEU A 254 16.39 9.08 2.50
CA LEU A 254 15.66 10.34 2.48
C LEU A 254 15.56 10.95 1.07
N GLY A 255 16.54 10.67 0.20
CA GLY A 255 16.58 11.05 -1.21
C GLY A 255 15.84 10.05 -2.10
N TRP A 256 14.55 9.86 -1.80
CA TRP A 256 13.54 9.19 -2.65
C TRP A 256 13.19 7.73 -2.33
N PHE A 257 13.64 7.15 -1.21
CA PHE A 257 13.14 5.83 -0.76
C PHE A 257 11.90 5.95 0.12
N PHE A 258 12.02 6.67 1.24
CA PHE A 258 10.91 6.92 2.17
C PHE A 258 10.13 8.21 1.85
N LEU A 259 10.63 9.03 0.93
CA LEU A 259 10.00 10.28 0.49
C LEU A 259 9.67 10.22 -1.00
N VAL A 260 8.61 10.92 -1.41
CA VAL A 260 8.25 11.06 -2.82
C VAL A 260 9.28 11.94 -3.54
N PRO A 261 9.74 11.54 -4.75
CA PRO A 261 10.69 12.33 -5.53
C PRO A 261 10.24 13.78 -5.73
N SER A 262 11.02 14.71 -5.19
CA SER A 262 10.77 16.15 -5.24
C SER A 262 12.04 16.94 -4.87
N VAL A 263 12.08 18.23 -5.21
CA VAL A 263 13.15 19.13 -4.74
C VAL A 263 13.20 19.16 -3.21
N GLY A 264 12.04 19.18 -2.54
CA GLY A 264 11.97 19.15 -1.07
C GLY A 264 12.61 17.90 -0.46
N SER A 265 12.35 16.72 -1.03
CA SER A 265 12.97 15.47 -0.55
C SER A 265 14.49 15.43 -0.76
N LEU A 266 14.99 16.02 -1.85
CA LEU A 266 16.44 16.17 -2.07
C LEU A 266 17.05 17.10 -1.01
N LEU A 267 16.37 18.21 -0.71
CA LEU A 267 16.80 19.18 0.29
C LEU A 267 16.86 18.56 1.69
N VAL A 268 15.85 17.76 2.07
CA VAL A 268 15.86 16.98 3.32
C VAL A 268 17.03 15.99 3.37
N ALA A 269 17.32 15.29 2.27
CA ALA A 269 18.46 14.37 2.19
C ALA A 269 19.79 15.11 2.44
N VAL A 270 19.99 16.28 1.82
CA VAL A 270 21.20 17.10 2.04
C VAL A 270 21.28 17.63 3.47
N LEU A 271 20.19 18.18 4.00
CA LEU A 271 20.13 18.72 5.37
C LEU A 271 20.39 17.65 6.43
N SER A 272 20.09 16.38 6.15
CA SER A 272 20.34 15.29 7.07
C SER A 272 21.82 14.93 7.25
N LEU A 273 22.70 15.33 6.32
CA LEU A 273 24.12 14.97 6.35
C LEU A 273 24.89 15.65 7.49
N ALA A 274 24.60 16.91 7.81
CA ALA A 274 25.31 17.62 8.88
C ALA A 274 25.01 17.03 10.27
N PRO A 275 23.75 16.77 10.67
CA PRO A 275 23.46 16.02 11.90
C PRO A 275 24.08 14.62 11.89
N ALA A 276 24.13 13.95 10.74
CA ALA A 276 24.75 12.62 10.64
C ALA A 276 26.25 12.64 10.89
N LEU A 277 26.95 13.66 10.37
CA LEU A 277 28.36 13.89 10.66
C LEU A 277 28.61 14.17 12.15
N TRP A 278 27.76 15.02 12.74
CA TRP A 278 27.86 15.34 14.16
C TRP A 278 27.63 14.10 15.04
N VAL A 279 26.57 13.31 14.78
CA VAL A 279 26.32 12.05 15.51
C VAL A 279 27.45 11.06 15.29
N TRP A 280 27.98 10.94 14.06
CA TRP A 280 29.10 10.06 13.77
C TRP A 280 30.34 10.42 14.59
N HIS A 281 30.65 11.71 14.73
CA HIS A 281 31.80 12.17 15.52
C HIS A 281 31.59 11.96 17.02
N GLU A 282 30.52 12.53 17.58
CA GLU A 282 30.30 12.54 19.03
C GLU A 282 29.97 11.16 19.58
N ALA A 283 29.09 10.40 18.91
CA ALA A 283 28.79 9.05 19.34
C ALA A 283 29.98 8.11 19.10
N GLY A 284 30.82 8.40 18.09
CA GLY A 284 32.07 7.68 17.86
C GLY A 284 32.99 7.78 19.08
N LEU A 285 33.32 9.00 19.50
CA LEU A 285 34.18 9.26 20.67
C LEU A 285 33.61 8.62 21.95
N LEU A 286 32.29 8.73 22.16
CA LEU A 286 31.64 8.13 23.33
C LEU A 286 31.76 6.61 23.31
N LEU A 287 31.42 5.97 22.19
CA LEU A 287 31.42 4.51 22.09
C LEU A 287 32.85 3.94 22.12
N GLU A 288 33.82 4.63 21.56
CA GLU A 288 35.24 4.30 21.67
C GLU A 288 35.69 4.27 23.14
N SER A 289 35.27 5.25 23.95
CA SER A 289 35.55 5.25 25.40
C SER A 289 34.95 4.06 26.15
N TRP A 290 33.94 3.41 25.57
CA TRP A 290 33.29 2.20 26.07
C TRP A 290 33.76 0.93 25.36
N ASN A 291 34.75 1.04 24.48
CA ASN A 291 35.24 -0.04 23.62
C ASN A 291 34.11 -0.72 22.83
N MET A 292 33.15 0.07 22.34
CA MET A 292 32.00 -0.37 21.55
C MET A 292 32.06 0.17 20.12
N PRO A 293 31.61 -0.62 19.12
CA PRO A 293 31.65 -0.19 17.73
C PRO A 293 30.50 0.76 17.39
N LEU A 294 30.80 1.81 16.61
CA LEU A 294 29.82 2.80 16.14
C LEU A 294 28.79 2.23 15.15
N LEU A 295 29.21 1.27 14.30
CA LEU A 295 28.37 0.61 13.31
C LEU A 295 27.58 1.62 12.43
N THR A 296 26.29 1.37 12.19
CA THR A 296 25.38 2.22 11.41
C THR A 296 24.55 3.17 12.29
N LEU A 297 24.95 3.40 13.56
CA LEU A 297 24.20 4.24 14.50
C LEU A 297 23.87 5.62 13.93
N PRO A 298 24.81 6.36 13.29
CA PRO A 298 24.50 7.70 12.82
C PRO A 298 23.42 7.70 11.73
N PHE A 299 23.45 6.72 10.82
CA PHE A 299 22.39 6.51 9.83
C PHE A 299 21.04 6.17 10.49
N ALA A 300 21.02 5.22 11.42
CA ALA A 300 19.80 4.76 12.08
C ALA A 300 19.14 5.87 12.91
N ALA A 301 19.94 6.60 13.68
CA ALA A 301 19.46 7.66 14.56
C ALA A 301 18.94 8.87 13.77
N VAL A 302 19.74 9.39 12.82
CA VAL A 302 19.35 10.57 12.05
C VAL A 302 18.23 10.24 11.06
N GLY A 303 18.31 9.10 10.38
CA GLY A 303 17.25 8.66 9.46
C GLY A 303 15.91 8.51 10.17
N LEU A 304 15.88 7.84 11.32
CA LEU A 304 14.65 7.69 12.11
C LEU A 304 14.16 9.03 12.65
N GLY A 305 15.06 9.90 13.13
CA GLY A 305 14.73 11.23 13.64
C GLY A 305 14.03 12.10 12.60
N PHE A 306 14.56 12.18 11.38
CA PHE A 306 13.92 12.92 10.29
C PHE A 306 12.56 12.33 9.91
N LEU A 307 12.46 11.00 9.78
CA LEU A 307 11.20 10.34 9.44
C LEU A 307 10.14 10.50 10.55
N ALA A 308 10.54 10.44 11.81
CA ALA A 308 9.68 10.70 12.97
C ALA A 308 9.20 12.14 12.99
N ALA A 309 10.12 13.11 12.84
CA ALA A 309 9.77 14.52 12.78
C ALA A 309 8.72 14.80 11.70
N MET A 310 8.88 14.22 10.50
CA MET A 310 7.92 14.42 9.41
C MET A 310 6.58 13.69 9.64
N ARG A 311 6.60 12.47 10.18
CA ARG A 311 5.37 11.67 10.42
C ARG A 311 4.54 12.19 11.57
N LEU A 312 5.19 12.73 12.59
CA LEU A 312 4.58 13.27 13.80
C LEU A 312 4.31 14.78 13.69
N ALA A 313 4.73 15.42 12.60
CA ALA A 313 4.50 16.85 12.38
C ALA A 313 3.00 17.21 12.44
N PRO A 314 2.65 18.35 13.09
CA PRO A 314 1.29 18.87 13.10
C PRO A 314 0.74 19.05 11.68
N ARG A 315 -0.58 18.92 11.50
CA ARG A 315 -1.23 19.05 10.19
C ARG A 315 -0.90 20.36 9.47
N SER A 316 -0.71 21.46 10.21
CA SER A 316 -0.34 22.78 9.68
C SER A 316 1.04 22.82 9.03
N TRP A 317 1.96 21.92 9.41
CA TRP A 317 3.32 21.86 8.90
C TRP A 317 3.45 20.93 7.68
N ARG A 318 2.52 19.99 7.49
CA ARG A 318 2.58 18.98 6.41
C ARG A 318 2.66 19.57 5.01
N ARG A 319 2.11 20.77 4.78
CA ARG A 319 2.19 21.47 3.48
C ARG A 319 3.61 21.90 3.09
N PHE A 320 4.53 21.99 4.05
CA PHE A 320 5.92 22.40 3.85
C PHE A 320 6.89 21.22 3.85
N LEU A 321 6.40 20.01 4.15
CA LEU A 321 7.22 18.81 4.22
C LEU A 321 7.07 17.99 2.94
N PRO A 322 8.12 17.27 2.51
CA PRO A 322 8.00 16.32 1.42
C PRO A 322 6.95 15.25 1.71
N GLU A 323 6.25 14.81 0.68
CA GLU A 323 5.26 13.74 0.80
C GLU A 323 5.96 12.43 1.25
N LEU A 324 5.48 11.87 2.35
CA LEU A 324 5.98 10.62 2.92
C LEU A 324 5.37 9.41 2.21
N VAL A 325 6.19 8.40 2.04
CA VAL A 325 5.78 7.13 1.45
C VAL A 325 5.23 6.20 2.54
N PRO A 326 4.00 5.67 2.42
CA PRO A 326 3.48 4.71 3.39
C PRO A 326 4.34 3.44 3.47
N LEU A 327 4.68 2.96 4.68
CA LEU A 327 5.63 1.85 4.87
C LEU A 327 5.24 0.57 4.14
N HIS A 328 3.96 0.17 4.19
CA HIS A 328 3.47 -1.02 3.49
C HIS A 328 3.62 -0.92 1.96
N ARG A 329 3.85 0.29 1.43
CA ARG A 329 4.14 0.49 0.01
C ARG A 329 5.64 0.52 -0.26
N VAL A 330 6.49 0.83 0.74
CA VAL A 330 7.94 1.07 0.60
C VAL A 330 8.60 -0.13 -0.10
N GLY A 331 9.26 0.16 -1.22
CA GLY A 331 9.78 -0.80 -2.19
C GLY A 331 10.33 -0.05 -3.41
N LEU A 332 10.45 -0.72 -4.56
CA LEU A 332 10.92 -0.10 -5.81
C LEU A 332 10.09 1.15 -6.17
N PRO A 333 10.69 2.32 -6.41
CA PRO A 333 9.97 3.52 -6.82
C PRO A 333 9.50 3.43 -8.28
N GLU A 334 10.19 2.68 -9.14
CA GLU A 334 9.84 2.50 -10.54
C GLU A 334 8.70 1.49 -10.74
N ALA A 335 8.49 0.57 -9.78
CA ALA A 335 7.43 -0.43 -9.83
C ALA A 335 6.06 0.24 -9.65
N LYS A 336 5.46 0.68 -10.77
CA LYS A 336 4.04 1.07 -10.91
C LYS A 336 3.52 2.09 -9.88
N ARG A 337 4.40 2.81 -9.18
CA ARG A 337 4.07 3.47 -7.91
C ARG A 337 3.42 4.85 -8.03
N TYR A 338 3.58 5.51 -9.18
CA TYR A 338 3.00 6.86 -9.40
C TYR A 338 2.54 7.14 -10.84
N GLY A 339 2.86 6.28 -11.81
CA GLY A 339 2.45 6.50 -13.21
C GLY A 339 1.02 5.99 -13.44
N PRO A 340 0.77 4.68 -13.30
CA PRO A 340 -0.50 4.07 -13.67
C PRO A 340 -1.65 4.51 -12.76
N GLY A 341 -1.52 4.41 -11.43
CA GLY A 341 -2.62 4.73 -10.51
C GLY A 341 -3.01 6.22 -10.47
N ARG A 342 -2.05 7.14 -10.61
CA ARG A 342 -2.32 8.59 -10.67
C ARG A 342 -2.85 9.03 -12.04
N LYS A 343 -2.38 8.40 -13.14
CA LYS A 343 -2.96 8.61 -14.47
C LYS A 343 -4.34 7.97 -14.60
N ALA A 344 -4.55 6.77 -14.06
CA ALA A 344 -5.84 6.11 -14.00
C ALA A 344 -6.80 6.90 -13.11
N GLY A 345 -6.38 7.36 -11.92
CA GLY A 345 -7.17 8.23 -11.06
C GLY A 345 -7.48 9.59 -11.66
N ARG A 346 -6.53 10.24 -12.36
CA ARG A 346 -6.85 11.49 -13.10
C ARG A 346 -7.78 11.22 -14.27
N ARG A 347 -7.51 10.22 -15.09
CA ARG A 347 -8.38 9.81 -16.20
C ARG A 347 -9.79 9.46 -15.71
N TYR A 348 -9.88 8.78 -14.58
CA TYR A 348 -11.11 8.47 -13.85
C TYR A 348 -11.87 9.74 -13.52
N TRP A 349 -11.25 10.69 -12.81
CA TRP A 349 -11.91 11.93 -12.40
C TRP A 349 -12.20 12.86 -13.58
N ASP A 350 -11.38 12.83 -14.63
CA ASP A 350 -11.61 13.55 -15.90
C ASP A 350 -12.83 12.96 -16.64
N GLN A 351 -12.95 11.63 -16.69
CA GLN A 351 -14.11 10.93 -17.27
C GLN A 351 -15.38 11.16 -16.46
N VAL A 352 -15.32 11.07 -15.12
CA VAL A 352 -16.44 11.40 -14.23
C VAL A 352 -16.87 12.85 -14.41
N ALA A 353 -15.91 13.79 -14.49
CA ALA A 353 -16.21 15.20 -14.73
C ALA A 353 -16.79 15.45 -16.14
N ALA A 354 -16.39 14.68 -17.15
CA ALA A 354 -17.01 14.73 -18.47
C ALA A 354 -18.45 14.20 -18.44
N LEU A 355 -18.70 13.04 -17.81
CA LEU A 355 -20.04 12.46 -17.65
C LEU A 355 -20.98 13.37 -16.86
N ALA A 356 -20.53 13.93 -15.74
CA ALA A 356 -21.33 14.84 -14.91
C ALA A 356 -21.65 16.18 -15.61
N ARG A 357 -20.91 16.51 -16.68
CA ARG A 357 -21.15 17.67 -17.55
C ARG A 357 -21.88 17.32 -18.85
N ALA A 358 -22.10 16.04 -19.12
CA ALA A 358 -22.82 15.61 -20.31
C ALA A 358 -24.20 16.25 -20.35
N ASP A 359 -24.58 16.71 -21.52
CA ASP A 359 -25.89 17.26 -21.83
C ASP A 359 -26.69 16.24 -22.67
N LEU A 360 -27.78 16.67 -23.30
CA LEU A 360 -28.63 15.81 -24.12
C LEU A 360 -28.05 15.57 -25.53
N THR A 361 -26.75 15.80 -25.76
CA THR A 361 -26.13 15.60 -27.08
C THR A 361 -26.37 14.17 -27.58
N GLY A 362 -26.99 14.04 -28.76
CA GLY A 362 -27.31 12.76 -29.38
C GLY A 362 -28.66 12.16 -28.97
N VAL A 363 -29.35 12.72 -27.97
CA VAL A 363 -30.69 12.28 -27.55
C VAL A 363 -31.75 13.09 -28.32
N PRO A 364 -32.59 12.46 -29.17
CA PRO A 364 -33.60 13.19 -29.93
C PRO A 364 -34.64 13.82 -28.99
N ALA A 365 -34.91 15.14 -29.14
CA ALA A 365 -35.87 15.86 -28.31
C ALA A 365 -37.26 15.21 -28.28
N LYS A 366 -37.72 14.69 -29.42
CA LYS A 366 -38.98 13.96 -29.54
C LYS A 366 -39.05 12.73 -28.62
N ARG A 367 -37.94 11.98 -28.46
CA ARG A 367 -37.91 10.81 -27.56
C ARG A 367 -38.05 11.22 -26.09
N ILE A 368 -37.51 12.38 -25.71
CA ILE A 368 -37.70 12.95 -24.37
C ILE A 368 -39.17 13.33 -24.17
N GLU A 369 -39.80 13.93 -25.18
CA GLU A 369 -41.24 14.25 -25.15
C GLU A 369 -42.12 13.01 -25.07
N ASP A 370 -41.78 11.94 -25.79
CA ASP A 370 -42.47 10.64 -25.71
C ASP A 370 -42.37 10.08 -24.28
N ALA A 371 -41.17 10.10 -23.67
CA ALA A 371 -40.97 9.65 -22.28
C ALA A 371 -41.75 10.49 -21.27
N VAL A 372 -41.72 11.83 -21.40
CA VAL A 372 -42.48 12.75 -20.56
C VAL A 372 -43.97 12.47 -20.68
N SER A 373 -44.48 12.25 -21.90
CA SER A 373 -45.89 11.96 -22.14
C SER A 373 -46.31 10.65 -21.49
N GLN A 374 -45.51 9.60 -21.60
CA GLN A 374 -45.79 8.32 -20.95
C GLN A 374 -45.76 8.42 -19.43
N LEU A 375 -44.77 9.10 -18.85
CA LEU A 375 -44.70 9.34 -17.40
C LEU A 375 -45.88 10.20 -16.89
N ALA A 376 -46.32 11.18 -17.68
CA ALA A 376 -47.43 12.05 -17.32
C ALA A 376 -48.76 11.29 -17.19
N VAL A 377 -49.03 10.32 -18.08
CA VAL A 377 -50.27 9.54 -18.06
C VAL A 377 -50.22 8.30 -17.16
N SER A 378 -49.04 7.92 -16.68
CA SER A 378 -48.85 6.79 -15.77
C SER A 378 -49.08 7.20 -14.31
N GLU A 379 -49.69 6.30 -13.54
CA GLU A 379 -50.02 6.49 -12.12
C GLU A 379 -49.11 5.68 -11.20
N ARG A 380 -48.58 4.56 -11.68
CA ARG A 380 -47.81 3.58 -10.90
C ARG A 380 -46.44 3.37 -11.51
N VAL A 381 -45.62 4.42 -11.49
CA VAL A 381 -44.25 4.37 -12.01
C VAL A 381 -43.32 3.72 -11.00
N VAL A 382 -42.50 2.78 -11.47
CA VAL A 382 -41.40 2.18 -10.72
C VAL A 382 -40.09 2.42 -11.46
N ALA A 383 -39.02 2.76 -10.76
CA ALA A 383 -37.70 2.87 -11.35
C ALA A 383 -36.85 1.63 -11.03
N LEU A 384 -36.14 1.08 -12.02
CA LEU A 384 -35.12 0.05 -11.85
C LEU A 384 -33.75 0.64 -12.22
N THR A 385 -32.85 0.74 -11.26
CA THR A 385 -31.54 1.38 -11.46
C THR A 385 -30.36 0.44 -11.28
N GLY A 386 -29.29 0.69 -12.03
CA GLY A 386 -28.00 0.00 -11.87
C GLY A 386 -26.82 0.96 -11.79
N ALA A 387 -25.60 0.42 -11.89
CA ALA A 387 -24.37 1.16 -11.61
C ALA A 387 -24.18 2.40 -12.50
N GLY A 388 -24.73 2.40 -13.71
CA GLY A 388 -24.67 3.50 -14.67
C GLY A 388 -25.23 4.82 -14.12
N ILE A 389 -26.26 4.80 -13.26
CA ILE A 389 -26.81 6.03 -12.66
C ILE A 389 -25.84 6.68 -11.65
N SER A 390 -24.91 5.90 -11.11
CA SER A 390 -23.91 6.32 -10.11
C SER A 390 -22.57 6.72 -10.72
N THR A 391 -22.37 6.54 -12.04
CA THR A 391 -21.13 6.92 -12.74
C THR A 391 -20.82 8.41 -12.64
N GLU A 392 -21.82 9.27 -12.82
CA GLU A 392 -21.71 10.73 -12.66
C GLU A 392 -21.46 11.16 -11.20
N SER A 393 -21.65 10.25 -10.24
CA SER A 393 -21.37 10.46 -8.82
C SER A 393 -19.93 10.06 -8.43
N GLY A 394 -19.13 9.62 -9.40
CA GLY A 394 -17.80 9.07 -9.14
C GLY A 394 -17.85 7.68 -8.54
N ILE A 395 -18.79 6.83 -8.98
CA ILE A 395 -18.77 5.39 -8.68
C ILE A 395 -18.70 4.64 -10.00
N PRO A 396 -17.66 3.84 -10.26
CA PRO A 396 -17.48 3.15 -11.54
C PRO A 396 -18.53 2.07 -11.74
N ASP A 397 -18.95 1.90 -12.99
CA ASP A 397 -19.70 0.74 -13.41
C ASP A 397 -18.76 -0.41 -13.83
N TYR A 398 -19.34 -1.50 -14.33
CA TYR A 398 -18.60 -2.67 -14.81
C TYR A 398 -18.19 -2.58 -16.29
N ARG A 399 -18.68 -1.58 -17.04
CA ARG A 399 -18.60 -1.54 -18.52
C ARG A 399 -17.62 -0.52 -19.04
N SER A 400 -17.55 0.64 -18.38
CA SER A 400 -16.69 1.76 -18.78
C SER A 400 -15.19 1.43 -18.73
N GLY A 401 -14.80 0.29 -18.14
CA GLY A 401 -13.40 -0.14 -18.00
C GLY A 401 -12.59 0.80 -17.09
N ILE A 402 -13.28 1.64 -16.32
CA ILE A 402 -12.72 2.72 -15.52
C ILE A 402 -11.97 2.17 -14.28
N ILE A 403 -12.52 1.13 -13.64
CA ILE A 403 -11.76 0.25 -12.75
C ILE A 403 -11.52 -1.06 -13.50
N ASP A 404 -10.26 -1.48 -13.50
CA ASP A 404 -9.90 -2.82 -13.95
C ASP A 404 -10.31 -3.84 -12.88
N TRP A 405 -11.60 -4.20 -12.90
CA TRP A 405 -12.14 -5.23 -12.02
C TRP A 405 -11.44 -6.59 -12.25
N GLN A 406 -10.70 -6.78 -13.36
CA GLN A 406 -9.91 -7.99 -13.63
C GLN A 406 -8.68 -8.11 -12.73
N VAL A 407 -8.30 -7.04 -11.99
CA VAL A 407 -7.23 -7.10 -10.99
C VAL A 407 -7.64 -7.95 -9.77
N TYR A 408 -8.94 -8.11 -9.54
CA TYR A 408 -9.46 -9.00 -8.51
C TYR A 408 -9.87 -10.32 -9.14
N ASP A 409 -9.38 -11.42 -8.59
CA ASP A 409 -9.82 -12.77 -8.95
C ASP A 409 -11.31 -12.92 -8.60
N PRO A 410 -12.23 -13.02 -9.57
CA PRO A 410 -13.66 -13.10 -9.30
C PRO A 410 -14.02 -14.33 -8.45
N ASP A 411 -13.27 -15.43 -8.58
CA ASP A 411 -13.49 -16.64 -7.80
C ASP A 411 -13.26 -16.37 -6.30
N ALA A 412 -12.25 -15.56 -5.98
CA ALA A 412 -11.91 -15.18 -4.61
C ALA A 412 -12.96 -14.27 -3.94
N LEU A 413 -13.88 -13.68 -4.72
CA LEU A 413 -14.93 -12.77 -4.24
C LEU A 413 -16.30 -13.45 -4.09
N THR A 414 -16.39 -14.76 -4.32
CA THR A 414 -17.63 -15.53 -4.18
C THR A 414 -18.01 -15.74 -2.71
N TYR A 415 -19.32 -15.82 -2.44
CA TYR A 415 -19.83 -16.09 -1.10
C TYR A 415 -19.35 -17.43 -0.54
N ALA A 416 -19.29 -18.46 -1.39
CA ALA A 416 -18.78 -19.77 -1.00
C ALA A 416 -17.31 -19.71 -0.53
N ARG A 417 -16.44 -19.00 -1.25
CA ARG A 417 -15.04 -18.80 -0.84
C ARG A 417 -14.94 -17.96 0.42
N PHE A 418 -15.75 -16.91 0.55
CA PHE A 418 -15.82 -16.10 1.76
C PHE A 418 -16.13 -16.94 3.01
N LEU A 419 -16.99 -17.95 2.90
CA LEU A 419 -17.28 -18.86 4.02
C LEU A 419 -16.15 -19.87 4.26
N ALA A 420 -15.54 -20.40 3.19
CA ALA A 420 -14.62 -21.52 3.28
C ALA A 420 -13.16 -21.13 3.62
N ASP A 421 -12.69 -19.95 3.22
CA ASP A 421 -11.26 -19.59 3.26
C ASP A 421 -11.01 -18.22 3.89
N GLU A 422 -10.11 -18.17 4.87
CA GLU A 422 -9.73 -16.91 5.53
C GLU A 422 -8.92 -16.00 4.59
N GLY A 423 -8.12 -16.58 3.68
CA GLY A 423 -7.41 -15.81 2.66
C GLY A 423 -8.37 -15.05 1.74
N ALA A 424 -9.44 -15.71 1.29
CA ALA A 424 -10.53 -15.11 0.54
C ALA A 424 -11.25 -14.03 1.34
N ARG A 425 -11.57 -14.26 2.64
CA ARG A 425 -12.14 -13.22 3.51
C ARG A 425 -11.27 -11.98 3.58
N ARG A 426 -9.96 -12.17 3.75
CA ARG A 426 -8.98 -11.07 3.80
C ARG A 426 -8.95 -10.28 2.49
N THR A 427 -8.96 -10.97 1.35
CA THR A 427 -9.02 -10.34 0.02
C THR A 427 -10.32 -9.56 -0.18
N TYR A 428 -11.45 -10.17 0.17
CA TYR A 428 -12.77 -9.55 0.10
C TYR A 428 -12.83 -8.29 0.95
N TRP A 429 -12.38 -8.35 2.21
CA TRP A 429 -12.36 -7.19 3.10
C TRP A 429 -11.44 -6.09 2.60
N ARG A 430 -10.25 -6.40 2.07
CA ARG A 430 -9.36 -5.39 1.45
C ARG A 430 -10.04 -4.66 0.29
N MET A 431 -10.61 -5.41 -0.66
CA MET A 431 -11.32 -4.81 -1.80
C MET A 431 -12.53 -3.98 -1.33
N SER A 432 -13.34 -4.53 -0.43
CA SER A 432 -14.54 -3.87 0.10
C SER A 432 -14.20 -2.59 0.89
N GLN A 433 -13.02 -2.52 1.53
CA GLN A 433 -12.55 -1.32 2.23
C GLN A 433 -12.20 -0.19 1.27
N ASP A 434 -11.45 -0.49 0.21
CA ASP A 434 -11.11 0.49 -0.83
C ASP A 434 -12.37 1.01 -1.52
N PHE A 435 -13.33 0.12 -1.80
CA PHE A 435 -14.60 0.49 -2.41
C PHE A 435 -15.49 1.32 -1.48
N TYR A 436 -15.59 0.97 -0.19
CA TYR A 436 -16.44 1.69 0.77
C TYR A 436 -16.07 3.16 0.91
N LEU A 437 -14.78 3.50 0.88
CA LEU A 437 -14.34 4.91 0.93
C LEU A 437 -14.87 5.73 -0.23
N LEU A 438 -14.92 5.14 -1.43
CA LEU A 438 -15.49 5.79 -2.60
C LEU A 438 -16.99 6.06 -2.40
N LEU A 439 -17.73 5.04 -1.96
CA LEU A 439 -19.18 5.13 -1.72
C LEU A 439 -19.54 6.17 -0.64
N ARG A 440 -18.74 6.21 0.43
CA ARG A 440 -18.96 7.10 1.57
C ARG A 440 -18.91 8.56 1.15
N GLU A 441 -17.88 8.94 0.37
CA GLU A 441 -17.64 10.30 -0.09
C GLU A 441 -18.55 10.72 -1.27
N ALA A 442 -19.06 9.74 -2.03
CA ALA A 442 -19.90 9.99 -3.20
C ALA A 442 -21.16 10.81 -2.85
N GLN A 443 -21.46 11.77 -3.72
CA GLN A 443 -22.63 12.64 -3.65
C GLN A 443 -23.60 12.30 -4.79
N PRO A 444 -24.92 12.39 -4.56
CA PRO A 444 -25.90 12.01 -5.56
C PRO A 444 -25.81 12.89 -6.81
N ALA A 445 -25.67 12.27 -7.98
CA ALA A 445 -25.74 12.93 -9.28
C ALA A 445 -27.17 13.38 -9.65
N ARG A 446 -27.29 14.07 -10.79
CA ARG A 446 -28.56 14.62 -11.30
C ARG A 446 -29.65 13.56 -11.45
N GLY A 447 -29.30 12.35 -11.88
CA GLY A 447 -30.25 11.25 -12.07
C GLY A 447 -30.95 10.84 -10.78
N HIS A 448 -30.20 10.71 -9.68
CA HIS A 448 -30.76 10.40 -8.36
C HIS A 448 -31.73 11.50 -7.89
N ARG A 449 -31.32 12.77 -8.07
CA ARG A 449 -32.15 13.93 -7.68
C ARG A 449 -33.41 14.05 -8.54
N ALA A 450 -33.33 13.68 -9.82
CA ALA A 450 -34.47 13.63 -10.71
C ALA A 450 -35.49 12.57 -10.26
N LEU A 451 -35.05 11.37 -9.90
CA LEU A 451 -35.94 10.34 -9.34
C LEU A 451 -36.57 10.79 -8.01
N ALA A 452 -35.79 11.42 -7.12
CA ALA A 452 -36.34 12.01 -5.90
C ALA A 452 -37.34 13.16 -6.19
N ALA A 453 -37.18 13.89 -7.29
CA ALA A 453 -38.16 14.88 -7.72
C ALA A 453 -39.46 14.22 -8.23
N LEU A 454 -39.35 13.15 -9.05
CA LEU A 454 -40.52 12.39 -9.51
C LEU A 454 -41.30 11.74 -8.36
N GLU A 455 -40.60 11.30 -7.31
CA GLU A 455 -41.23 10.80 -6.08
C GLU A 455 -42.02 11.90 -5.37
N ARG A 456 -41.43 13.09 -5.22
CA ARG A 456 -42.11 14.26 -4.61
C ARG A 456 -43.32 14.74 -5.42
N MET A 457 -43.31 14.54 -6.74
CA MET A 457 -44.46 14.81 -7.61
C MET A 457 -45.57 13.74 -7.49
N GLY A 458 -45.41 12.73 -6.64
CA GLY A 458 -46.35 11.62 -6.51
C GLY A 458 -46.34 10.65 -7.70
N LYS A 459 -45.42 10.80 -8.66
CA LYS A 459 -45.34 9.96 -9.86
C LYS A 459 -44.60 8.66 -9.60
N LEU A 460 -43.51 8.69 -8.82
CA LEU A 460 -42.67 7.52 -8.56
C LEU A 460 -43.11 6.80 -7.27
N GLN A 461 -43.59 5.56 -7.42
CA GLN A 461 -44.04 4.73 -6.29
C GLN A 461 -42.90 3.99 -5.59
N GLY A 462 -41.84 3.66 -6.32
CA GLY A 462 -40.69 2.97 -5.74
C GLY A 462 -39.48 2.92 -6.66
N ILE A 463 -38.31 2.73 -6.06
CA ILE A 463 -37.03 2.56 -6.73
C ILE A 463 -36.47 1.19 -6.35
N ILE A 464 -36.26 0.33 -7.32
CA ILE A 464 -35.51 -0.92 -7.19
C ILE A 464 -34.09 -0.63 -7.64
N THR A 465 -33.12 -0.73 -6.75
CA THR A 465 -31.72 -0.43 -7.07
C THR A 465 -30.83 -1.64 -6.88
N GLN A 466 -30.01 -1.92 -7.89
CA GLN A 466 -28.92 -2.89 -7.83
C GLN A 466 -27.68 -2.34 -7.12
N ASN A 467 -27.64 -1.04 -6.84
CA ASN A 467 -26.48 -0.37 -6.27
C ASN A 467 -26.48 -0.49 -4.75
N VAL A 468 -25.28 -0.54 -4.18
CA VAL A 468 -25.03 -0.69 -2.73
C VAL A 468 -24.63 0.62 -2.05
N ASP A 469 -24.81 1.75 -2.75
CA ASP A 469 -24.19 3.06 -2.49
C ASP A 469 -25.04 4.06 -1.70
N ARG A 470 -26.34 3.78 -1.54
CA ARG A 470 -27.34 4.64 -0.89
C ARG A 470 -27.49 6.06 -1.47
N LEU A 471 -27.12 6.26 -2.73
CA LEU A 471 -27.21 7.58 -3.35
C LEU A 471 -28.65 8.05 -3.59
N HIS A 472 -29.61 7.14 -3.78
CA HIS A 472 -31.04 7.50 -3.86
C HIS A 472 -31.55 8.12 -2.56
N GLN A 473 -31.25 7.50 -1.43
CA GLN A 473 -31.61 8.02 -0.11
C GLN A 473 -30.89 9.34 0.18
N LYS A 474 -29.59 9.43 -0.14
CA LYS A 474 -28.83 10.70 -0.05
C LYS A 474 -29.42 11.82 -0.95
N ALA A 475 -30.06 11.47 -2.07
CA ALA A 475 -30.71 12.43 -2.96
C ALA A 475 -32.08 12.92 -2.47
N GLY A 476 -32.63 12.28 -1.42
CA GLY A 476 -33.91 12.65 -0.81
C GLY A 476 -35.07 11.70 -1.12
N SER A 477 -34.83 10.55 -1.77
CA SER A 477 -35.87 9.51 -1.88
C SER A 477 -36.17 8.85 -0.55
N SER A 478 -37.44 8.57 -0.28
CA SER A 478 -37.88 8.02 1.00
C SER A 478 -37.32 6.60 1.18
N PRO A 479 -36.67 6.26 2.31
CA PRO A 479 -36.05 4.95 2.51
C PRO A 479 -37.01 3.76 2.37
N ASP A 480 -38.28 3.94 2.72
CA ASP A 480 -39.34 2.96 2.56
C ASP A 480 -39.74 2.73 1.10
N ARG A 481 -39.43 3.65 0.18
CA ARG A 481 -39.68 3.51 -1.27
C ARG A 481 -38.48 2.96 -2.04
N VAL A 482 -37.31 2.85 -1.41
CA VAL A 482 -36.11 2.28 -2.02
C VAL A 482 -35.97 0.81 -1.64
N VAL A 483 -35.82 -0.04 -2.65
CA VAL A 483 -35.54 -1.48 -2.52
C VAL A 483 -34.11 -1.73 -2.95
N GLU A 484 -33.24 -1.93 -1.95
CA GLU A 484 -31.82 -2.29 -2.13
C GLU A 484 -31.71 -3.80 -2.45
N ILE A 485 -31.93 -4.19 -3.71
CA ILE A 485 -32.07 -5.61 -4.10
C ILE A 485 -30.77 -6.40 -3.90
N HIS A 486 -29.62 -5.73 -3.94
CA HIS A 486 -28.31 -6.29 -3.63
C HIS A 486 -27.79 -5.89 -2.24
N GLY A 487 -28.66 -5.42 -1.35
CA GLY A 487 -28.26 -4.91 -0.04
C GLY A 487 -27.44 -3.62 -0.15
N HIS A 488 -26.59 -3.36 0.85
CA HIS A 488 -25.86 -2.09 0.93
C HIS A 488 -24.52 -2.22 1.66
N GLU A 489 -23.57 -1.34 1.37
CA GLU A 489 -22.24 -1.35 2.01
C GLU A 489 -22.18 -0.61 3.36
N TYR A 490 -23.28 -0.01 3.83
CA TYR A 490 -23.28 0.83 5.06
C TYR A 490 -23.51 0.05 6.37
N GLY A 491 -23.77 -1.24 6.28
CA GLY A 491 -23.95 -2.13 7.43
C GLY A 491 -23.15 -3.42 7.25
N VAL A 492 -22.92 -4.08 8.37
CA VAL A 492 -22.19 -5.35 8.45
C VAL A 492 -22.97 -6.26 9.38
N THR A 493 -23.25 -7.48 8.94
CA THR A 493 -23.99 -8.48 9.72
C THR A 493 -23.12 -9.70 10.00
N CYS A 494 -23.22 -10.22 11.23
CA CYS A 494 -22.66 -11.50 11.58
C CYS A 494 -23.48 -12.64 10.95
N LEU A 495 -22.82 -13.50 10.19
CA LEU A 495 -23.47 -14.62 9.51
C LEU A 495 -23.93 -15.74 10.46
N ASN A 496 -23.44 -15.76 11.71
CA ASN A 496 -23.83 -16.77 12.71
C ASN A 496 -24.98 -16.30 13.60
N CYS A 497 -24.80 -15.18 14.32
CA CYS A 497 -25.77 -14.71 15.32
C CYS A 497 -26.67 -13.57 14.84
N GLY A 498 -26.45 -13.03 13.63
CA GLY A 498 -27.23 -11.92 13.09
C GLY A 498 -26.94 -10.55 13.72
N ALA A 499 -25.95 -10.44 14.62
CA ALA A 499 -25.55 -9.16 15.18
C ALA A 499 -25.16 -8.16 14.08
N LYS A 500 -25.65 -6.93 14.20
CA LYS A 500 -25.46 -5.86 13.23
C LYS A 500 -24.46 -4.84 13.73
N TYR A 501 -23.63 -4.37 12.82
CA TYR A 501 -22.60 -3.35 13.05
C TYR A 501 -22.73 -2.27 12.00
N SER A 502 -22.32 -1.06 12.36
CA SER A 502 -22.12 -0.01 11.36
C SER A 502 -20.89 -0.32 10.51
N ARG A 503 -20.94 0.00 9.22
CA ARG A 503 -19.76 -0.15 8.37
C ARG A 503 -18.58 0.70 8.86
N ASP A 504 -18.83 1.91 9.35
CA ASP A 504 -17.80 2.82 9.88
C ASP A 504 -17.07 2.26 11.10
N GLU A 505 -17.73 1.45 11.92
CA GLU A 505 -17.10 0.77 13.06
C GLU A 505 -16.12 -0.30 12.59
N ILE A 506 -16.56 -1.18 11.70
CA ILE A 506 -15.69 -2.25 11.17
C ILE A 506 -14.55 -1.67 10.34
N TYR A 507 -14.81 -0.59 9.60
CA TYR A 507 -13.78 0.21 8.94
C TYR A 507 -12.68 0.67 9.92
N ARG A 508 -13.06 1.18 11.09
CA ARG A 508 -12.10 1.57 12.14
C ARG A 508 -11.31 0.38 12.67
N TRP A 509 -11.92 -0.79 12.85
CA TRP A 509 -11.20 -1.98 13.30
C TRP A 509 -10.09 -2.38 12.32
N ILE A 510 -10.40 -2.34 11.02
CA ILE A 510 -9.45 -2.69 9.97
C ILE A 510 -8.32 -1.67 9.87
N LEU A 511 -8.63 -0.36 9.99
CA LEU A 511 -7.61 0.67 10.09
C LEU A 511 -6.69 0.50 11.30
N HIS A 512 -7.19 -0.10 12.38
CA HIS A 512 -6.42 -0.38 13.60
C HIS A 512 -5.76 -1.77 13.60
N GLY A 513 -5.58 -2.40 12.43
CA GLY A 513 -4.77 -3.61 12.27
C GLY A 513 -5.57 -4.91 12.22
N THR A 514 -6.91 -4.85 12.19
CA THR A 514 -7.73 -6.04 11.99
C THR A 514 -7.69 -6.48 10.53
N ASP A 515 -7.06 -7.61 10.23
CA ASP A 515 -7.01 -8.14 8.86
C ASP A 515 -8.35 -8.74 8.39
N VAL A 516 -9.04 -9.47 9.27
CA VAL A 516 -10.36 -10.07 9.03
C VAL A 516 -11.22 -9.85 10.29
N PRO A 517 -12.32 -9.08 10.20
CA PRO A 517 -13.15 -8.79 11.36
C PRO A 517 -14.06 -9.98 11.72
N TYR A 518 -14.11 -10.29 13.02
CA TYR A 518 -14.95 -11.33 13.60
C TYR A 518 -15.96 -10.72 14.58
N CYS A 519 -17.08 -11.41 14.79
CA CYS A 519 -18.15 -10.95 15.67
C CYS A 519 -17.69 -10.96 17.13
N ILE A 520 -18.02 -9.89 17.87
CA ILE A 520 -17.74 -9.80 19.32
C ILE A 520 -18.85 -10.43 20.17
N HIS A 521 -20.01 -10.73 19.56
CA HIS A 521 -21.18 -11.27 20.26
C HIS A 521 -21.29 -12.80 20.17
N CYS A 522 -20.50 -13.46 19.31
CA CYS A 522 -20.47 -14.91 19.22
C CYS A 522 -19.10 -15.41 18.77
N GLU A 523 -18.70 -16.56 19.28
CA GLU A 523 -17.44 -17.19 18.93
C GLU A 523 -17.40 -17.63 17.46
N GLY A 524 -16.31 -17.30 16.76
CA GLY A 524 -16.08 -17.71 15.37
C GLY A 524 -17.03 -17.08 14.32
N GLY A 525 -17.90 -16.14 14.70
CA GLY A 525 -18.86 -15.55 13.78
C GLY A 525 -18.21 -14.66 12.73
N PHE A 526 -18.37 -15.00 11.45
CA PHE A 526 -17.85 -14.18 10.35
C PHE A 526 -18.70 -12.91 10.19
N LEU A 527 -18.04 -11.75 10.17
CA LEU A 527 -18.68 -10.50 9.79
C LEU A 527 -18.60 -10.34 8.27
N LYS A 528 -19.70 -9.93 7.65
CA LYS A 528 -19.77 -9.65 6.23
C LYS A 528 -20.57 -8.36 5.99
N PRO A 529 -20.16 -7.50 5.04
CA PRO A 529 -20.98 -6.37 4.62
C PRO A 529 -22.35 -6.85 4.14
N ASP A 530 -23.37 -6.02 4.35
CA ASP A 530 -24.77 -6.34 4.00
C ASP A 530 -25.01 -6.38 2.48
N SER A 531 -24.02 -5.98 1.67
CA SER A 531 -24.03 -6.14 0.21
C SER A 531 -24.04 -7.61 -0.20
N VAL A 532 -24.67 -7.94 -1.32
CA VAL A 532 -24.72 -9.31 -1.84
C VAL A 532 -23.42 -9.64 -2.58
N ALA A 533 -22.77 -10.74 -2.21
CA ALA A 533 -21.60 -11.26 -2.90
C ALA A 533 -22.00 -12.19 -4.08
N PHE A 534 -21.08 -12.46 -5.01
CA PHE A 534 -21.35 -13.37 -6.11
C PHE A 534 -21.72 -14.78 -5.61
N GLY A 535 -22.81 -15.32 -6.17
CA GLY A 535 -23.37 -16.61 -5.75
C GLY A 535 -24.13 -16.57 -4.42
N GLN A 536 -24.27 -15.41 -3.77
CA GLN A 536 -25.11 -15.27 -2.58
C GLN A 536 -26.57 -15.04 -2.99
N PRO A 537 -27.55 -15.68 -2.33
CA PRO A 537 -28.95 -15.35 -2.51
C PRO A 537 -29.24 -13.88 -2.16
N MET A 538 -30.08 -13.22 -2.96
CA MET A 538 -30.54 -11.86 -2.66
C MET A 538 -31.43 -11.85 -1.40
N PRO A 539 -31.52 -10.71 -0.67
CA PRO A 539 -32.36 -10.63 0.52
C PRO A 539 -33.83 -10.91 0.17
N PHE A 540 -34.45 -11.81 0.94
CA PHE A 540 -35.82 -12.27 0.68
C PHE A 540 -36.83 -11.12 0.63
N GLU A 541 -36.82 -10.23 1.63
CA GLU A 541 -37.77 -9.12 1.68
C GLU A 541 -37.56 -8.09 0.57
N ALA A 542 -36.30 -7.80 0.21
CA ALA A 542 -36.03 -6.91 -0.93
C ALA A 542 -36.56 -7.53 -2.22
N SER A 543 -36.38 -8.84 -2.40
CA SER A 543 -36.85 -9.60 -3.56
C SER A 543 -38.38 -9.62 -3.65
N ARG A 544 -39.07 -9.89 -2.54
CA ARG A 544 -40.54 -9.86 -2.46
C ARG A 544 -41.10 -8.48 -2.79
N ARG A 545 -40.51 -7.42 -2.22
CA ARG A 545 -40.93 -6.03 -2.48
C ARG A 545 -40.68 -5.59 -3.92
N ALA A 546 -39.54 -5.96 -4.50
CA ALA A 546 -39.24 -5.68 -5.91
C ALA A 546 -40.27 -6.33 -6.83
N LEU A 547 -40.62 -7.60 -6.57
CA LEU A 547 -41.66 -8.31 -7.33
C LEU A 547 -43.02 -7.64 -7.20
N ASP A 548 -43.44 -7.26 -5.98
CA ASP A 548 -44.74 -6.60 -5.75
C ASP A 548 -44.85 -5.23 -6.46
N LEU A 549 -43.77 -4.44 -6.44
CA LEU A 549 -43.69 -3.16 -7.16
C LEU A 549 -43.83 -3.36 -8.67
N VAL A 550 -43.05 -4.28 -9.24
CA VAL A 550 -43.08 -4.61 -10.67
C VAL A 550 -44.44 -5.16 -11.09
N ASP A 551 -45.05 -5.97 -10.23
CA ASP A 551 -46.32 -6.63 -10.48
C ASP A 551 -47.51 -5.67 -10.60
N ARG A 552 -47.40 -4.48 -10.01
CA ARG A 552 -48.47 -3.47 -9.93
C ARG A 552 -48.20 -2.23 -10.77
N CYS A 553 -46.97 -2.06 -11.27
CA CYS A 553 -46.60 -0.88 -12.03
C CYS A 553 -47.34 -0.83 -13.38
N ASP A 554 -47.65 0.37 -13.85
CA ASP A 554 -48.12 0.63 -15.22
C ASP A 554 -47.01 1.20 -16.12
N LEU A 555 -45.87 1.55 -15.52
CA LEU A 555 -44.65 1.96 -16.20
C LEU A 555 -43.41 1.57 -15.38
N LEU A 556 -42.44 0.94 -16.05
CA LEU A 556 -41.12 0.65 -15.52
C LEU A 556 -40.07 1.53 -16.22
N LEU A 557 -39.45 2.42 -15.46
CA LEU A 557 -38.34 3.26 -15.89
C LEU A 557 -37.02 2.59 -15.53
N VAL A 558 -36.30 2.09 -16.52
CA VAL A 558 -34.99 1.46 -16.34
C VAL A 558 -33.89 2.47 -16.60
N ALA A 559 -32.96 2.64 -15.66
CA ALA A 559 -31.86 3.60 -15.79
C ALA A 559 -30.49 3.06 -15.39
N GLY A 560 -29.52 3.16 -16.29
CA GLY A 560 -28.11 2.89 -16.01
C GLY A 560 -27.80 1.43 -15.65
N THR A 561 -28.39 0.46 -16.33
CA THR A 561 -28.20 -0.97 -16.02
C THR A 561 -28.04 -1.82 -17.27
N SER A 562 -27.16 -2.82 -17.20
CA SER A 562 -26.98 -3.78 -18.29
C SER A 562 -28.20 -4.61 -18.61
N LEU A 563 -28.97 -4.92 -17.56
CA LEU A 563 -29.94 -6.01 -17.56
C LEU A 563 -29.34 -7.37 -18.00
N SER A 564 -28.07 -7.62 -17.67
CA SER A 564 -27.36 -8.85 -18.07
C SER A 564 -27.24 -9.89 -16.95
N VAL A 565 -27.75 -9.59 -15.75
CA VAL A 565 -27.59 -10.42 -14.56
C VAL A 565 -28.95 -10.79 -14.01
N GLU A 566 -29.22 -12.10 -14.00
CA GLU A 566 -30.38 -12.67 -13.33
C GLU A 566 -30.21 -12.62 -11.80
N PRO A 567 -31.31 -12.47 -11.03
CA PRO A 567 -32.71 -12.44 -11.47
C PRO A 567 -33.25 -11.02 -11.76
N VAL A 568 -32.42 -9.98 -11.75
CA VAL A 568 -32.88 -8.59 -11.87
C VAL A 568 -33.36 -8.28 -13.29
N SER A 569 -32.71 -8.83 -14.32
CA SER A 569 -33.17 -8.74 -15.72
C SER A 569 -34.58 -9.31 -15.92
N SER A 570 -34.92 -10.41 -15.24
CA SER A 570 -36.28 -10.99 -15.27
C SER A 570 -37.37 -10.04 -14.78
N LEU A 571 -37.05 -9.04 -13.95
CA LEU A 571 -38.04 -8.04 -13.52
C LEU A 571 -38.55 -7.19 -14.69
N VAL A 572 -37.70 -6.91 -15.68
CA VAL A 572 -38.09 -6.13 -16.87
C VAL A 572 -39.02 -6.94 -17.77
N ALA A 573 -38.66 -8.19 -18.05
CA ALA A 573 -39.52 -9.11 -18.80
C ALA A 573 -40.88 -9.32 -18.11
N ARG A 574 -40.89 -9.38 -16.78
CA ARG A 574 -42.11 -9.53 -15.98
C ARG A 574 -43.01 -8.30 -16.05
N ALA A 575 -42.45 -7.10 -15.99
CA ALA A 575 -43.21 -5.85 -16.16
C ALA A 575 -43.86 -5.80 -17.56
N ALA A 576 -43.09 -6.06 -18.61
CA ALA A 576 -43.59 -6.10 -19.98
C ALA A 576 -44.69 -7.15 -20.17
N GLY A 577 -44.51 -8.35 -19.62
CA GLY A 577 -45.50 -9.44 -19.68
C GLY A 577 -46.81 -9.11 -18.96
N ARG A 578 -46.84 -8.09 -18.09
CA ARG A 578 -48.05 -7.56 -17.44
C ARG A 578 -48.61 -6.31 -18.10
N GLY A 579 -48.03 -5.89 -19.23
CA GLY A 579 -48.49 -4.72 -19.98
C GLY A 579 -48.03 -3.38 -19.42
N ALA A 580 -47.04 -3.35 -18.53
CA ALA A 580 -46.41 -2.10 -18.12
C ALA A 580 -45.60 -1.52 -19.28
N ARG A 581 -45.66 -0.19 -19.45
CA ARG A 581 -44.81 0.52 -20.41
C ARG A 581 -43.37 0.51 -19.96
N LEU A 582 -42.42 0.47 -20.89
CA LEU A 582 -41.00 0.42 -20.63
C LEU A 582 -40.30 1.66 -21.18
N ILE A 583 -39.62 2.39 -20.28
CA ILE A 583 -38.70 3.47 -20.65
C ILE A 583 -37.29 3.04 -20.26
N LEU A 584 -36.36 3.01 -21.23
CA LEU A 584 -34.97 2.65 -21.02
C LEU A 584 -34.08 3.87 -21.20
N VAL A 585 -33.30 4.19 -20.18
CA VAL A 585 -32.31 5.27 -20.17
C VAL A 585 -30.93 4.67 -19.92
N ASN A 586 -30.13 4.52 -20.97
CA ASN A 586 -28.83 3.89 -20.89
C ASN A 586 -27.87 4.48 -21.91
N LEU A 587 -26.59 4.57 -21.59
CA LEU A 587 -25.59 5.03 -22.55
C LEU A 587 -25.41 4.04 -23.72
N GLU A 588 -25.48 2.74 -23.43
CA GLU A 588 -25.30 1.66 -24.39
C GLU A 588 -26.59 0.85 -24.59
N PRO A 589 -26.80 0.25 -25.77
CA PRO A 589 -27.95 -0.62 -26.02
C PRO A 589 -28.04 -1.82 -25.06
N THR A 590 -29.25 -2.32 -24.87
CA THR A 590 -29.55 -3.55 -24.12
C THR A 590 -30.41 -4.50 -24.96
N ASP A 591 -30.46 -5.77 -24.54
CA ASP A 591 -31.35 -6.77 -25.17
C ASP A 591 -32.85 -6.42 -25.03
N PHE A 592 -33.18 -5.48 -24.14
CA PHE A 592 -34.55 -5.03 -23.89
C PHE A 592 -34.95 -3.81 -24.73
N ASP A 593 -34.05 -3.22 -25.52
CA ASP A 593 -34.35 -2.06 -26.36
C ASP A 593 -35.46 -2.35 -27.38
N ALA A 594 -35.52 -3.60 -27.88
CA ALA A 594 -36.52 -4.03 -28.86
C ALA A 594 -37.94 -4.15 -28.29
N VAL A 595 -38.08 -4.29 -26.97
CA VAL A 595 -39.38 -4.41 -26.29
C VAL A 595 -39.75 -3.15 -25.51
N ALA A 596 -38.90 -2.11 -25.57
CA ALA A 596 -39.12 -0.84 -24.90
C ALA A 596 -40.00 0.11 -25.71
N ASP A 597 -40.95 0.78 -25.06
CA ASP A 597 -41.76 1.82 -25.70
C ASP A 597 -40.92 3.07 -26.02
N VAL A 598 -39.99 3.42 -25.12
CA VAL A 598 -39.06 4.55 -25.31
C VAL A 598 -37.64 4.14 -24.91
N VAL A 599 -36.70 4.35 -25.83
CA VAL A 599 -35.26 4.15 -25.59
C VAL A 599 -34.54 5.48 -25.73
N LEU A 600 -33.75 5.82 -24.73
CA LEU A 600 -33.00 7.07 -24.63
C LEU A 600 -31.51 6.77 -24.40
N HIS A 601 -30.71 6.93 -25.45
CA HIS A 601 -29.27 6.72 -25.39
C HIS A 601 -28.52 7.98 -24.93
N GLY A 602 -28.30 8.09 -23.62
CA GLY A 602 -27.62 9.22 -23.00
C GLY A 602 -27.25 8.94 -21.55
N THR A 603 -26.55 9.88 -20.90
CA THR A 603 -26.25 9.73 -19.46
C THR A 603 -27.54 9.81 -18.66
N ALA A 604 -27.66 8.94 -17.65
CA ALA A 604 -28.85 8.87 -16.82
C ALA A 604 -29.15 10.23 -16.17
N GLY A 605 -28.14 10.95 -15.72
CA GLY A 605 -28.30 12.28 -15.13
C GLY A 605 -28.82 13.33 -16.09
N ALA A 606 -28.32 13.42 -17.32
CA ALA A 606 -28.80 14.39 -18.29
C ALA A 606 -30.25 14.11 -18.71
N VAL A 607 -30.54 12.84 -19.04
CA VAL A 607 -31.86 12.43 -19.54
C VAL A 607 -32.93 12.53 -18.45
N LEU A 608 -32.69 11.99 -17.26
CA LEU A 608 -33.68 12.01 -16.18
C LEU A 608 -33.94 13.43 -15.65
N ASP A 609 -32.91 14.27 -15.57
CA ASP A 609 -33.06 15.68 -15.18
C ASP A 609 -33.91 16.46 -16.19
N ALA A 610 -33.71 16.22 -17.49
CA ALA A 610 -34.51 16.84 -18.54
C ALA A 610 -35.98 16.40 -18.49
N ILE A 611 -36.23 15.11 -18.27
CA ILE A 611 -37.59 14.57 -18.09
C ILE A 611 -38.26 15.20 -16.86
N ALA A 612 -37.59 15.22 -15.71
CA ALA A 612 -38.14 15.77 -14.48
C ALA A 612 -38.44 17.27 -14.59
N LYS A 613 -37.56 18.05 -15.24
CA LYS A 613 -37.79 19.48 -15.51
C LYS A 613 -38.97 19.72 -16.45
N LYS A 614 -39.04 19.00 -17.57
CA LYS A 614 -40.15 19.13 -18.53
C LYS A 614 -41.49 18.73 -17.93
N LEU A 615 -41.51 17.69 -17.08
CA LEU A 615 -42.66 17.44 -16.24
C LEU A 615 -42.93 18.71 -15.42
N THR A 616 -42.02 19.13 -14.53
CA THR A 616 -42.15 20.32 -13.65
C THR A 616 -42.75 21.57 -14.34
N GLU A 617 -42.33 21.86 -15.57
CA GLU A 617 -42.81 23.01 -16.36
C GLU A 617 -44.26 22.85 -16.83
N LEU A 618 -44.67 21.63 -17.21
CA LEU A 618 -45.99 21.36 -17.78
C LEU A 618 -47.10 21.19 -16.73
N LYS A 619 -46.77 21.15 -15.43
CA LYS A 619 -47.73 20.88 -14.32
C LYS A 619 -48.61 19.63 -14.55
N LEU A 620 -48.07 18.60 -15.21
CA LEU A 620 -48.79 17.36 -15.54
C LEU A 620 -48.90 16.36 -14.36
N TRP A 621 -48.90 16.85 -13.11
CA TRP A 621 -49.18 16.08 -11.90
C TRP A 621 -50.10 16.89 -10.98
N VAL A 622 -50.80 16.19 -10.10
CA VAL A 622 -51.63 16.78 -9.05
C VAL A 622 -50.72 17.09 -7.87
N ASP A 623 -50.80 18.32 -7.31
CA ASP A 623 -50.13 18.63 -6.04
C ASP A 623 -50.71 17.70 -4.96
N VAL A 624 -49.85 16.87 -4.34
CA VAL A 624 -50.23 15.93 -3.27
C VAL A 624 -50.11 16.58 -1.90
#